data_AF-A0A4R5FMI2-F1
#
_entry.id   AF-A0A4R5FMI2-F1
#
_cell.length_a   1.000
_cell.length_b   1.000
_cell.length_c   1.000
_cell.angle_alpha   90.00
_cell.angle_beta   90.00
_cell.angle_gamma   90.00
#
_symmetry.space_group_name_H-M   'P 1'
#
loop_
_entity.id
_entity.type
_entity.pdbx_description
1 polymer ?
#
loop_
_entity_poly.entity_id
_entity_poly.type
_entity_poly.pdbx_seq_one_letter_code
_entity_poly.pdbx_strand_id
1 'polypeptide(L)'
;MTYAELHALVEAADQNARRVVAQAALLLDLRGRQLSALRNTYPAWDIGHQGDPSGVLWWIAELRQPVTPELVAAGVSRMIRREDAIALAATLAWQTALLHTVRPVL
;
A
#
# COMPACT_ATOMS: atom_id res chain seq x y z
N MET A 1 22.05 2.93 41.45
CA MET A 1 22.38 2.59 40.06
C MET A 1 23.89 2.72 39.88
N THR A 2 24.56 1.62 39.58
CA THR A 2 26.02 1.56 39.42
C THR A 2 26.42 1.89 37.98
N TYR A 3 27.69 2.21 37.77
CA TYR A 3 28.24 2.44 36.43
C TYR A 3 28.05 1.22 35.51
N ALA A 4 28.17 0.00 36.05
CA ALA A 4 27.94 -1.24 35.30
C ALA A 4 26.46 -1.40 34.89
N GLU A 5 25.53 -1.07 35.78
CA GLU A 5 24.09 -1.09 35.47
C GLU A 5 23.72 -0.04 34.41
N LEU A 6 24.29 1.17 34.48
CA LEU A 6 24.09 2.21 33.48
C LEU A 6 24.64 1.78 32.11
N HIS A 7 25.84 1.19 32.07
CA HIS A 7 26.44 0.70 30.83
C HIS A 7 25.60 -0.41 30.19
N ALA A 8 25.16 -1.39 30.98
CA ALA A 8 24.32 -2.48 30.51
C ALA A 8 22.97 -1.97 29.96
N LEU A 9 22.37 -0.96 30.61
CA LEU A 9 21.13 -0.33 30.12
C LEU A 9 21.33 0.38 28.77
N VAL A 10 22.44 1.10 28.60
CA VAL A 10 22.77 1.79 27.35
C VAL A 10 23.01 0.78 26.22
N GLU A 11 23.75 -0.30 26.48
CA GLU A 11 23.98 -1.37 25.51
C GLU A 11 22.68 -2.07 25.10
N ALA A 12 21.81 -2.37 26.07
CA ALA A 12 20.51 -2.97 25.80
C ALA A 12 19.61 -2.04 24.97
N ALA A 13 19.62 -0.74 25.27
CA ALA A 13 18.87 0.26 24.50
C ALA A 13 19.36 0.36 23.05
N ASP A 14 20.68 0.38 22.84
CA ASP A 14 21.27 0.41 21.49
C ASP A 14 20.94 -0.86 20.69
N GLN A 15 21.03 -2.04 21.31
CA GLN A 15 20.63 -3.30 20.68
C GLN A 15 19.15 -3.30 20.29
N ASN A 16 18.27 -2.79 21.15
CA ASN A 16 16.86 -2.69 20.85
C ASN A 16 16.59 -1.72 19.69
N ALA A 17 17.26 -0.56 19.68
CA ALA A 17 17.15 0.41 18.58
C ALA A 17 17.57 -0.21 17.24
N ARG A 18 18.70 -0.93 17.19
CA ARG A 18 19.16 -1.63 15.98
C ARG A 18 18.16 -2.67 15.49
N ARG A 19 17.54 -3.42 16.41
CA ARG A 19 16.51 -4.41 16.05
C ARG A 19 15.28 -3.75 15.45
N VAL A 20 14.79 -2.66 16.04
CA VAL A 20 13.66 -1.90 15.51
C VAL A 20 13.97 -1.34 14.12
N VAL A 21 15.17 -0.80 13.92
CA VAL A 21 15.62 -0.29 12.60
C VAL A 21 15.67 -1.41 11.57
N ALA A 22 16.23 -2.57 11.91
CA ALA A 22 16.29 -3.71 11.00
C ALA A 22 14.89 -4.21 10.62
N GLN A 23 13.97 -4.29 11.59
CA GLN A 23 12.59 -4.68 11.34
C GLN A 23 11.86 -3.66 10.46
N ALA A 24 12.06 -2.36 10.70
CA ALA A 24 11.50 -1.30 9.87
C ALA A 24 12.01 -1.39 8.42
N ALA A 25 13.31 -1.66 8.22
CA ALA A 25 13.89 -1.84 6.90
C ALA A 25 13.26 -3.02 6.14
N LEU A 26 13.06 -4.17 6.81
CA LEU A 26 12.38 -5.33 6.22
C LEU A 26 10.93 -5.03 5.81
N LEU A 27 10.19 -4.29 6.65
CA LEU A 27 8.81 -3.90 6.34
C LEU A 27 8.73 -2.93 5.15
N LEU A 28 9.66 -1.99 5.05
CA LEU A 28 9.75 -1.05 3.92
C LEU A 28 10.10 -1.78 2.61
N ASP A 29 11.02 -2.72 2.66
CA ASP A 29 11.43 -3.55 1.51
C ASP A 29 10.27 -4.44 1.01
N LEU A 30 9.56 -5.11 1.92
CA LEU A 30 8.36 -5.88 1.58
C LEU A 30 7.29 -5.01 0.93
N ARG A 31 7.00 -3.84 1.51
CA ARG A 31 6.03 -2.88 0.97
C ARG A 31 6.43 -2.39 -0.41
N GLY A 32 7.72 -2.11 -0.64
CA GLY A 32 8.25 -1.72 -1.94
C GLY A 32 7.99 -2.79 -3.01
N ARG A 33 8.26 -4.06 -2.69
CA ARG A 33 7.94 -5.18 -3.59
C ARG A 33 6.45 -5.32 -3.88
N GLN A 34 5.60 -5.20 -2.86
CA GLN A 34 4.14 -5.28 -3.03
C GLN A 34 3.61 -4.14 -3.92
N LEU A 35 4.07 -2.90 -3.71
CA LEU A 35 3.74 -1.77 -4.57
C LEU A 35 4.19 -2.01 -6.01
N SER A 36 5.41 -2.50 -6.21
CA SER A 36 5.92 -2.82 -7.54
C SER A 36 5.07 -3.88 -8.24
N ALA A 37 4.72 -4.96 -7.53
CA ALA A 37 3.89 -6.03 -8.08
C ALA A 37 2.51 -5.50 -8.48
N LEU A 38 1.84 -4.74 -7.61
CA LEU A 38 0.52 -4.17 -7.90
C LEU A 38 0.54 -3.22 -9.10
N ARG A 39 1.53 -2.32 -9.16
CA ARG A 39 1.67 -1.35 -10.27
C ARG A 39 1.92 -2.04 -11.61
N ASN A 40 2.70 -3.12 -11.61
CA ASN A 40 2.97 -3.90 -12.81
C ASN A 40 1.73 -4.70 -13.26
N THR A 41 0.97 -5.27 -12.32
CA THR A 41 -0.23 -6.07 -12.63
C THR A 41 -1.41 -5.20 -13.08
N TYR A 42 -1.56 -4.00 -12.53
CA TYR A 42 -2.72 -3.13 -12.76
C TYR A 42 -2.32 -1.76 -13.32
N PRO A 43 -1.78 -1.68 -14.55
CA PRO A 43 -1.20 -0.44 -15.09
C PRO A 43 -2.21 0.68 -15.33
N ALA A 44 -3.50 0.36 -15.45
CA ALA A 44 -4.57 1.36 -15.57
C ALA A 44 -4.73 2.23 -14.30
N TRP A 45 -4.14 1.80 -13.17
CA TRP A 45 -4.30 2.43 -11.87
C TRP A 45 -2.99 3.09 -11.42
N ASP A 46 -3.10 4.21 -10.74
CA ASP A 46 -2.02 4.81 -9.98
C ASP A 46 -2.12 4.37 -8.53
N ILE A 47 -1.13 3.59 -8.09
CA ILE A 47 -1.20 2.83 -6.84
C ILE A 47 -0.17 3.38 -5.87
N GLY A 48 -0.61 3.66 -4.65
CA GLY A 48 0.21 4.25 -3.60
C GLY A 48 -0.09 3.67 -2.22
N HIS A 49 0.76 4.04 -1.27
CA HIS A 49 0.59 3.74 0.14
C HIS A 49 0.86 5.00 0.95
N GLN A 50 -0.17 5.60 1.52
CA GLN A 50 -0.08 6.91 2.15
C GLN A 50 -0.85 6.98 3.46
N GLY A 51 -0.36 7.83 4.38
CA GLY A 51 -1.04 8.16 5.61
C GLY A 51 -2.16 9.16 5.39
N ASP A 52 -3.21 9.07 6.19
CA ASP A 52 -4.21 10.13 6.31
C ASP A 52 -3.90 11.08 7.48
N PRO A 53 -4.67 12.16 7.66
CA PRO A 53 -4.44 13.11 8.76
C PRO A 53 -4.54 12.50 10.17
N SER A 54 -5.16 11.32 10.32
CA SER A 54 -5.23 10.58 11.59
C SER A 54 -4.04 9.64 11.82
N GLY A 55 -3.11 9.56 10.85
CA GLY A 55 -1.93 8.70 10.92
C GLY A 55 -2.17 7.26 10.47
N VAL A 56 -3.39 6.92 10.05
CA VAL A 56 -3.69 5.58 9.50
C VAL A 56 -3.10 5.48 8.10
N LEU A 57 -2.39 4.38 7.83
CA LEU A 57 -1.78 4.10 6.54
C LEU A 57 -2.74 3.32 5.64
N TRP A 58 -2.85 3.73 4.38
CA TRP A 58 -3.79 3.16 3.43
C TRP A 58 -3.12 2.82 2.12
N TRP A 59 -3.50 1.66 1.58
CA TRP A 59 -3.27 1.30 0.19
C TRP A 59 -4.34 1.95 -0.65
N ILE A 60 -3.91 2.78 -1.61
CA ILE A 60 -4.80 3.53 -2.48
C ILE A 60 -4.54 3.18 -3.93
N ALA A 61 -5.59 3.22 -4.73
CA ALA A 61 -5.49 3.17 -6.18
C ALA A 61 -6.46 4.19 -6.79
N GLU A 62 -5.95 5.07 -7.65
CA GLU A 62 -6.75 5.99 -8.46
C GLU A 62 -6.72 5.55 -9.92
N LEU A 63 -7.88 5.53 -10.57
CA LEU A 63 -7.94 5.20 -11.99
C LEU A 63 -7.30 6.32 -12.81
N ARG A 64 -6.29 5.99 -13.64
CA ARG A 64 -5.54 7.00 -14.41
C ARG A 64 -6.38 7.70 -15.47
N GLN A 65 -7.40 7.02 -15.99
CA GLN A 65 -8.30 7.59 -16.99
C GLN A 65 -9.49 8.31 -16.33
N PRO A 66 -10.04 9.36 -16.97
CA PRO A 66 -11.29 9.95 -16.53
C PRO A 66 -12.40 8.89 -16.42
N VAL A 67 -13.19 8.97 -15.35
CA VAL A 67 -14.35 8.09 -15.17
C VAL A 67 -15.53 8.69 -15.91
N THR A 68 -16.13 7.93 -16.82
CA THR A 68 -17.33 8.32 -17.57
C THR A 68 -18.59 7.85 -16.84
N PRO A 69 -19.77 8.45 -17.12
CA PRO A 69 -21.04 7.98 -16.55
C PRO A 69 -21.31 6.49 -16.78
N GLU A 70 -20.92 5.94 -17.94
CA GLU A 70 -21.07 4.53 -18.29
C GLU A 70 -20.22 3.64 -17.38
N LEU A 71 -18.97 4.07 -17.09
CA LEU A 71 -18.10 3.36 -16.15
C LEU A 71 -18.67 3.39 -14.73
N VAL A 72 -19.20 4.53 -14.29
CA VAL A 72 -19.87 4.63 -12.98
C VAL A 72 -21.08 3.70 -12.92
N ALA A 73 -21.91 3.68 -13.97
CA ALA A 73 -23.09 2.81 -14.05
C ALA A 73 -22.71 1.31 -14.03
N ALA A 74 -21.54 0.96 -14.56
CA ALA A 74 -20.98 -0.39 -14.48
C ALA A 74 -20.35 -0.72 -13.10
N GLY A 75 -20.36 0.21 -12.15
CA GLY A 75 -19.80 0.02 -10.80
C GLY A 75 -18.29 0.27 -10.70
N VAL A 76 -17.69 0.92 -11.70
CA VAL A 76 -16.27 1.30 -11.65
C VAL A 76 -16.10 2.51 -10.72
N SER A 77 -15.23 2.35 -9.74
CA SER A 77 -14.86 3.38 -8.77
C SER A 77 -13.64 4.15 -9.26
N ARG A 78 -13.67 5.48 -9.15
CA ARG A 78 -12.50 6.32 -9.44
C ARG A 78 -11.33 6.05 -8.50
N MET A 79 -11.63 5.91 -7.21
CA MET A 79 -10.64 5.76 -6.16
C MET A 79 -11.01 4.56 -5.27
N ILE A 80 -10.01 3.75 -4.96
CA ILE A 80 -10.13 2.59 -4.06
C ILE A 80 -9.16 2.79 -2.91
N ARG A 81 -9.63 2.52 -1.69
CA ARG A 81 -8.85 2.61 -0.46
C ARG A 81 -9.04 1.34 0.37
N ARG A 82 -7.94 0.74 0.80
CA ARG A 82 -7.90 -0.51 1.60
C ARG A 82 -6.77 -0.48 2.63
N GLU A 83 -6.95 -1.25 3.69
CA GLU A 83 -6.00 -1.30 4.83
C GLU A 83 -4.72 -2.06 4.48
N ASP A 84 -4.79 -3.01 3.54
CA ASP A 84 -3.66 -3.83 3.12
C ASP A 84 -3.59 -4.07 1.60
N ALA A 85 -2.43 -4.56 1.14
CA ALA A 85 -2.12 -4.80 -0.25
C ALA A 85 -2.97 -5.90 -0.90
N ILE A 86 -3.37 -6.92 -0.13
CA ILE A 86 -4.14 -8.07 -0.62
C ILE A 86 -5.59 -7.65 -0.87
N ALA A 87 -6.20 -6.94 0.09
CA ALA A 87 -7.53 -6.37 -0.07
C ALA A 87 -7.60 -5.39 -1.25
N LEU A 88 -6.55 -4.60 -1.45
CA LEU A 88 -6.42 -3.75 -2.62
C LEU A 88 -6.34 -4.58 -3.92
N ALA A 89 -5.48 -5.61 -3.95
CA ALA A 89 -5.32 -6.48 -5.12
C ALA A 89 -6.63 -7.14 -5.54
N ALA A 90 -7.38 -7.68 -4.59
CA ALA A 90 -8.67 -8.33 -4.85
C ALA A 90 -9.70 -7.34 -5.43
N THR A 91 -9.75 -6.12 -4.88
CA THR A 91 -10.65 -5.07 -5.37
C THR A 91 -10.24 -4.61 -6.78
N LEU A 92 -8.93 -4.48 -7.04
CA LEU A 92 -8.41 -4.09 -8.36
C LEU A 92 -8.65 -5.15 -9.43
N ALA A 93 -8.56 -6.43 -9.10
CA ALA A 93 -8.91 -7.51 -10.02
C ALA A 93 -10.36 -7.38 -10.50
N TRP A 94 -11.29 -7.18 -9.57
CA TRP A 94 -12.70 -6.98 -9.89
C TRP A 94 -12.94 -5.71 -10.72
N GLN A 95 -12.38 -4.59 -10.29
CA GLN A 95 -12.55 -3.30 -10.96
C GLN A 95 -11.93 -3.29 -12.36
N THR A 96 -10.82 -4.00 -12.56
CA THR A 96 -10.20 -4.19 -13.88
C THR A 96 -11.07 -5.06 -14.78
N ALA A 97 -11.71 -6.11 -14.25
CA ALA A 97 -12.68 -6.89 -15.02
C ALA A 97 -13.85 -6.03 -15.50
N LEU A 98 -14.40 -5.14 -14.65
CA LEU A 98 -15.45 -4.20 -15.04
C LEU A 98 -14.98 -3.19 -16.10
N LEU A 99 -13.74 -2.72 -16.03
CA LEU A 99 -13.18 -1.84 -17.07
C LEU A 99 -13.15 -2.52 -18.45
N HIS A 100 -12.90 -3.83 -18.49
CA HIS A 100 -12.86 -4.59 -19.72
C HIS A 100 -14.26 -4.90 -20.30
N THR A 101 -15.31 -4.98 -19.47
CA THR A 101 -16.66 -5.22 -19.97
C THR A 101 -17.29 -3.99 -20.61
N VAL A 102 -16.85 -2.78 -20.25
CA VAL A 102 -17.41 -1.51 -20.76
C VAL A 102 -16.65 -0.98 -21.98
N ARG A 103 -15.39 -1.35 -22.19
CA ARG A 103 -14.67 -0.98 -23.43
C ARG A 103 -15.09 -1.94 -24.55
N PRO A 104 -15.66 -1.45 -25.67
CA PRO A 104 -15.68 -2.25 -26.88
C PRO A 104 -14.23 -2.52 -27.27
N VAL A 105 -13.93 -3.76 -27.68
CA VAL A 105 -12.71 -4.07 -28.43
C VAL A 105 -12.69 -3.10 -29.61
N LEU A 106 -11.69 -2.19 -29.64
CA LEU A 106 -11.36 -1.42 -30.83
C LEU A 106 -10.71 -2.35 -31.85
#